data_AF-Q46KY1-F1
#
_entry.id   AF-Q46KY1-F1
#
_cell.length_a   1.000
_cell.length_b   1.000
_cell.length_c   1.000
_cell.angle_alpha   90.00
_cell.angle_beta   90.00
_cell.angle_gamma   90.00
#
_symmetry.space_group_name_H-M   'P 1'
#
loop_
_entity.id
_entity.type
_entity.pdbx_description
1 polymer ?
#
loop_
_entity_poly.entity_id
_entity_poly.type
_entity_poly.pdbx_seq_one_letter_code
_entity_poly.pdbx_strand_id
1 'polypeptide(L)'
;MQKTKFREFIDSLIFIINPIISDSWSKRSLLVLSLLFGFYFTNSFLSFLLDKSVNTIFLAIIILLIMELVIRSYLIPKLTIPVMIINNIRIGSTYALILEAYKLGS
;
A
#
# COMPACT_ATOMS: atom_id res chain seq x y z
N MET A 1 -6.93 33.44 29.41
CA MET A 1 -6.42 33.29 28.02
C MET A 1 -7.61 33.16 27.09
N GLN A 2 -7.75 34.06 26.11
CA GLN A 2 -8.91 34.16 25.22
C GLN A 2 -8.99 32.95 24.26
N LYS A 3 -10.17 32.32 24.14
CA LYS A 3 -10.46 31.31 23.13
C LYS A 3 -10.69 32.02 21.79
N THR A 4 -9.65 32.09 20.97
CA THR A 4 -9.77 32.57 19.58
C THR A 4 -10.06 31.40 18.66
N LYS A 5 -10.78 31.63 17.55
CA LYS A 5 -11.04 30.59 16.52
C LYS A 5 -9.77 29.93 16.00
N PHE A 6 -8.65 30.66 16.01
CA PHE A 6 -7.33 30.13 15.68
C PHE A 6 -6.84 29.09 16.70
N ARG A 7 -7.10 29.30 18.00
CA ARG A 7 -6.76 28.34 19.06
C ARG A 7 -7.51 27.02 18.87
N GLU A 8 -8.79 27.07 18.54
CA GLU A 8 -9.62 25.87 18.29
C GLU A 8 -9.13 25.08 17.06
N PHE A 9 -8.68 25.76 16.01
CA PHE A 9 -8.05 25.13 14.85
C PHE A 9 -6.74 24.43 15.23
N ILE A 10 -5.88 25.10 15.99
CA ILE A 10 -4.62 24.53 16.47
C ILE A 10 -4.86 23.33 17.39
N ASP A 11 -5.81 23.43 18.31
CA ASP A 11 -6.15 22.33 19.23
C ASP A 11 -6.71 21.12 18.46
N SER A 12 -7.47 21.35 17.39
CA SER A 12 -7.98 20.30 16.49
C SER A 12 -6.85 19.61 15.71
N LEU A 13 -5.88 20.38 15.20
CA LEU A 13 -4.70 19.82 14.53
C LEU A 13 -3.88 18.98 15.50
N ILE A 14 -3.64 19.47 16.71
CA ILE A 14 -2.89 18.77 17.74
C ILE A 14 -3.60 17.46 18.11
N PHE A 15 -4.93 17.46 18.22
CA PHE A 15 -5.70 16.25 18.50
C PHE A 15 -5.60 15.19 17.39
N ILE A 16 -5.45 15.59 16.13
CA ILE A 16 -5.25 14.66 15.00
C ILE A 16 -3.81 14.14 14.97
N ILE A 17 -2.84 15.00 15.29
CA ILE A 17 -1.40 14.68 15.20
C ILE A 17 -0.91 13.87 16.42
N ASN A 18 -1.47 14.09 17.60
CA ASN A 18 -1.08 13.39 18.82
C ASN A 18 -1.23 11.84 18.74
N PRO A 19 -2.33 11.27 18.23
CA PRO A 19 -2.41 9.83 17.96
C PRO A 19 -1.47 9.42 16.83
N ILE A 20 -1.09 10.31 15.92
CA ILE A 20 -0.04 10.05 14.92
C ILE A 20 1.36 9.95 15.59
N ILE A 21 1.59 10.48 16.77
CA ILE A 21 2.92 10.40 17.40
C ILE A 21 2.97 9.38 18.54
N SER A 22 1.85 9.18 19.25
CA SER A 22 1.76 8.35 20.46
C SER A 22 1.53 6.85 20.22
N ASP A 23 1.18 6.48 18.99
CA ASP A 23 0.98 5.09 18.61
C ASP A 23 2.31 4.32 18.59
N SER A 24 2.25 2.98 18.61
CA SER A 24 3.46 2.16 18.66
C SER A 24 4.30 2.36 17.38
N TRP A 25 5.44 3.04 17.52
CA TRP A 25 6.44 3.23 16.47
C TRP A 25 6.78 1.93 15.74
N SER A 26 6.84 0.81 16.46
CA SER A 26 7.08 -0.53 15.92
C SER A 26 5.98 -0.97 14.93
N LYS A 27 4.71 -0.82 15.31
CA LYS A 27 3.57 -1.17 14.43
C LYS A 27 3.61 -0.36 13.14
N ARG A 28 3.95 0.92 13.23
CA ARG A 28 3.97 1.82 12.07
C ARG A 28 5.11 1.54 11.13
N SER A 29 6.31 1.35 11.67
CA SER A 29 7.47 0.93 10.88
C SER A 29 7.13 -0.35 10.12
N LEU A 30 6.51 -1.32 10.80
CA LEU A 30 6.12 -2.58 10.19
C LEU A 30 5.06 -2.41 9.09
N LEU A 31 4.08 -1.53 9.29
CA LEU A 31 3.07 -1.18 8.27
C LEU A 31 3.69 -0.48 7.05
N VAL A 32 4.63 0.44 7.24
CA VAL A 32 5.34 1.14 6.16
C VAL A 32 6.25 0.17 5.40
N LEU A 33 7.00 -0.68 6.11
CA LEU A 33 7.81 -1.74 5.53
C LEU A 33 6.96 -2.70 4.70
N SER A 34 5.78 -3.07 5.22
CA SER A 34 4.83 -3.93 4.51
C SER A 34 4.39 -3.31 3.16
N LEU A 35 4.11 -2.01 3.17
CA LEU A 35 3.74 -1.27 1.96
C LEU A 35 4.90 -1.21 0.95
N LEU A 36 6.09 -0.82 1.41
CA LEU A 36 7.28 -0.74 0.57
C LEU A 36 7.68 -2.10 0.02
N PHE A 37 7.53 -3.15 0.82
CA PHE A 37 7.81 -4.52 0.42
C PHE A 37 6.89 -4.95 -0.73
N GLY A 38 5.58 -4.71 -0.62
CA GLY A 38 4.63 -5.00 -1.71
C GLY A 38 4.97 -4.26 -3.00
N PHE A 39 5.32 -2.97 -2.89
CA PHE A 39 5.74 -2.16 -4.03
C PHE A 39 7.01 -2.69 -4.71
N TYR A 40 8.06 -2.95 -3.94
CA TYR A 40 9.35 -3.40 -4.47
C TYR A 40 9.28 -4.81 -5.05
N PHE A 41 8.57 -5.71 -4.37
CA PHE A 41 8.38 -7.09 -4.81
C PHE A 41 7.68 -7.13 -6.17
N THR A 42 6.59 -6.38 -6.32
CA THR A 42 5.84 -6.32 -7.58
C THR A 42 6.65 -5.69 -8.70
N ASN A 43 7.34 -4.58 -8.47
CA ASN A 43 8.21 -3.98 -9.50
C ASN A 43 9.31 -4.93 -9.97
N SER A 44 9.97 -5.62 -9.04
CA SER A 44 11.03 -6.58 -9.37
C SER A 44 10.48 -7.75 -10.18
N PHE A 45 9.31 -8.25 -9.80
CA PHE A 45 8.63 -9.34 -10.49
C PHE A 45 8.21 -8.95 -11.91
N LEU A 46 7.63 -7.75 -12.08
CA LEU A 46 7.27 -7.21 -13.38
C LEU A 46 8.50 -7.02 -14.27
N SER A 47 9.55 -6.41 -13.75
CA SER A 47 10.80 -6.19 -14.49
C SER A 47 11.38 -7.49 -15.03
N PHE A 48 11.42 -8.54 -14.20
CA PHE A 48 11.87 -9.87 -14.61
C PHE A 48 11.00 -10.48 -15.72
N LEU A 49 9.69 -10.32 -15.61
CA LEU A 49 8.73 -10.83 -16.60
C LEU A 49 8.83 -10.09 -17.94
N LEU A 50 9.03 -8.78 -17.91
CA LEU A 50 9.21 -7.92 -19.07
C LEU A 50 10.50 -8.24 -19.83
N ASP A 51 11.61 -8.38 -19.10
CA ASP A 51 12.93 -8.68 -19.68
C ASP A 51 12.97 -10.05 -20.37
N LYS A 52 12.18 -11.01 -19.87
CA LYS A 52 12.16 -12.38 -20.38
C LYS A 52 11.41 -12.54 -21.72
N SER A 53 10.85 -11.48 -22.30
CA SER A 53 10.16 -11.51 -23.61
C SER A 53 9.07 -12.61 -23.73
N VAL A 54 8.43 -12.96 -22.62
CA VAL A 54 7.36 -13.96 -22.61
C VAL A 54 6.16 -13.39 -23.34
N ASN A 55 5.50 -14.23 -24.15
CA ASN A 55 4.30 -13.89 -24.91
C ASN A 55 3.33 -13.05 -24.07
N THR A 56 2.94 -11.87 -24.57
CA THR A 56 2.22 -10.82 -23.84
C THR A 56 0.91 -11.31 -23.22
N ILE A 57 0.29 -12.33 -23.82
CA ILE A 57 -0.93 -12.98 -23.33
C ILE A 57 -0.69 -13.72 -22.00
N PHE A 58 0.41 -14.46 -21.88
CA PHE A 58 0.76 -15.16 -20.64
C PHE A 58 1.09 -14.17 -19.52
N LEU A 59 1.77 -13.07 -19.87
CA LEU A 59 2.06 -11.99 -18.94
C LEU A 59 0.79 -11.37 -18.36
N ALA A 60 -0.18 -11.05 -19.23
CA ALA A 60 -1.46 -10.47 -18.83
C ALA A 60 -2.25 -11.41 -17.90
N ILE A 61 -2.26 -12.72 -18.16
CA ILE A 61 -2.92 -13.72 -17.32
C ILE A 61 -2.27 -13.80 -15.93
N ILE A 62 -0.93 -13.80 -15.87
CA ILE A 62 -0.18 -13.83 -14.60
C ILE A 62 -0.48 -12.57 -13.77
N ILE A 63 -0.48 -11.39 -14.40
CA ILE A 63 -0.81 -10.13 -13.73
C ILE A 63 -2.25 -10.15 -13.21
N LEU A 64 -3.19 -10.62 -14.03
CA LEU A 64 -4.61 -10.73 -13.65
C LEU A 64 -4.80 -11.68 -12.46
N LEU A 65 -4.10 -12.82 -12.45
CA LEU A 65 -4.15 -13.79 -11.36
C LEU A 65 -3.56 -13.22 -10.06
N ILE A 66 -2.45 -12.49 -10.15
CA ILE A 66 -1.87 -11.78 -9.00
C ILE A 66 -2.84 -10.74 -8.45
N MET A 67 -3.48 -9.95 -9.33
CA MET A 67 -4.48 -8.96 -8.92
C MET A 67 -5.70 -9.59 -8.26
N GLU A 68 -6.20 -10.69 -8.81
CA GLU A 68 -7.30 -11.48 -8.24
C GLU A 68 -6.95 -11.95 -6.83
N LEU A 69 -5.74 -12.50 -6.62
CA LEU A 69 -5.27 -12.95 -5.31
C LEU A 69 -5.16 -11.79 -4.31
N VAL A 70 -4.62 -10.65 -4.76
CA VAL A 70 -4.46 -9.44 -3.96
C VAL A 70 -5.82 -8.89 -3.52
N ILE A 71 -6.81 -8.83 -4.42
CA ILE A 71 -8.16 -8.34 -4.13
C ILE A 71 -8.91 -9.31 -3.21
N ARG A 72 -8.81 -10.62 -3.46
CA ARG A 72 -9.53 -11.66 -2.71
C ARG A 72 -9.03 -11.85 -1.28
N SER A 73 -7.82 -11.36 -0.97
CA SER A 73 -7.28 -11.31 0.39
C SER A 73 -8.10 -10.45 1.38
N TYR A 74 -9.05 -9.65 0.89
CA TYR A 74 -9.87 -8.73 1.68
C TYR A 74 -10.97 -9.38 2.55
N LEU A 75 -11.24 -10.69 2.43
CA LEU A 75 -12.41 -11.35 3.06
C LEU A 75 -12.29 -11.61 4.58
N ILE A 76 -11.45 -10.87 5.32
CA ILE A 76 -11.28 -11.07 6.76
C ILE A 76 -11.70 -9.79 7.53
N PRO A 77 -12.85 -9.79 8.22
CA PRO A 77 -13.40 -8.62 8.90
C PRO A 77 -12.67 -8.25 10.22
N LYS A 78 -11.51 -8.83 10.52
CA LYS A 78 -10.78 -8.58 11.77
C LYS A 78 -9.62 -7.61 11.55
N LEU A 79 -9.62 -6.50 12.28
CA LEU A 79 -8.54 -5.51 12.38
C LEU A 79 -7.34 -6.05 13.19
N THR A 80 -6.80 -7.21 12.80
CA THR A 80 -5.57 -7.74 13.39
C THR A 80 -4.35 -7.19 12.64
N ILE A 81 -3.22 -7.06 13.35
CA ILE A 81 -1.94 -6.63 12.78
C ILE A 81 -1.58 -7.38 11.47
N PRO A 82 -1.68 -8.72 11.36
CA PRO A 82 -1.42 -9.42 10.10
C PRO A 82 -2.33 -8.99 8.95
N VAL A 83 -3.61 -8.68 9.21
CA VAL A 83 -4.52 -8.22 8.16
C VAL A 83 -4.13 -6.82 7.67
N MET A 84 -3.68 -5.94 8.56
CA MET A 84 -3.16 -4.62 8.17
C MET A 84 -1.87 -4.72 7.34
N ILE A 85 -0.97 -5.65 7.68
CA ILE A 85 0.24 -5.94 6.90
C ILE A 85 -0.13 -6.35 5.48
N ILE A 86 -1.00 -7.36 5.35
CA ILE A 86 -1.45 -7.87 4.05
C ILE A 86 -2.12 -6.78 3.22
N ASN A 87 -2.96 -5.95 3.84
CA ASN A 87 -3.58 -4.80 3.16
C ASN A 87 -2.55 -3.79 2.64
N ASN A 88 -1.52 -3.49 3.42
CA ASN A 88 -0.46 -2.57 2.98
C ASN A 88 0.39 -3.16 1.85
N ILE A 89 0.71 -4.47 1.89
CA ILE A 89 1.40 -5.16 0.78
C ILE A 89 0.55 -5.02 -0.48
N ARG A 90 -0.74 -5.34 -0.38
CA ARG A 90 -1.70 -5.18 -1.48
C ARG A 90 -1.67 -3.77 -2.07
N ILE A 91 -1.75 -2.74 -1.24
CA ILE A 91 -1.76 -1.34 -1.70
C ILE A 91 -0.46 -1.04 -2.46
N GLY A 92 0.69 -1.42 -1.90
CA GLY A 92 1.99 -1.25 -2.55
C GLY A 92 2.09 -1.97 -3.90
N SER A 93 1.62 -3.22 -3.96
CA SER A 93 1.60 -4.05 -5.17
C SER A 93 0.67 -3.50 -6.25
N THR A 94 -0.56 -3.10 -5.89
CA THR A 94 -1.50 -2.50 -6.85
C THR A 94 -0.96 -1.20 -7.43
N TYR A 95 -0.34 -0.36 -6.60
CA TYR A 95 0.28 0.89 -7.07
C TYR A 95 1.43 0.62 -8.04
N ALA A 96 2.33 -0.32 -7.71
CA ALA A 96 3.43 -0.71 -8.61
C ALA A 96 2.93 -1.21 -9.97
N LEU A 97 1.89 -2.04 -9.97
CA LEU A 97 1.28 -2.58 -11.20
C LEU A 97 0.70 -1.48 -12.08
N ILE A 98 -0.08 -0.56 -11.52
CA ILE A 98 -0.66 0.56 -12.26
C ILE A 98 0.44 1.44 -12.83
N LEU A 99 1.47 1.72 -12.04
CA LEU A 99 2.60 2.53 -12.47
C LEU A 99 3.35 1.90 -13.65
N GLU A 100 3.57 0.59 -13.62
CA GLU A 100 4.24 -0.11 -14.71
C GLU A 100 3.34 -0.20 -15.97
N ALA A 101 2.04 -0.46 -15.79
CA ALA A 101 1.09 -0.44 -16.89
C ALA A 101 1.03 0.94 -17.57
N TYR A 102 1.13 2.03 -16.80
CA TYR A 102 1.23 3.37 -17.34
C TYR A 102 2.49 3.57 -18.19
N LYS A 103 3.66 3.12 -17.71
CA LYS A 103 4.93 3.20 -18.47
C LYS A 103 4.90 2.42 -19.78
N LEU A 104 4.18 1.30 -19.83
CA LEU A 104 4.06 0.48 -21.02
C LEU A 104 3.08 1.03 -22.06
N GLY A 105 2.15 1.89 -21.61
CA GLY A 105 1.13 2.52 -22.47
C GLY A 105 1.51 3.88 -23.04
N SER A 106 2.59 4.52 -22.54
CA SER A 106 3.15 5.78 -23.04
C SER A 106 4.28 5.54 -24.04
#